data_AF-A0AAU9WGU5-F1
#
_entry.id   AF-A0AAU9WGU5-F1
#
_cell.length_a   1.000
_cell.length_b   1.000
_cell.length_c   1.000
_cell.angle_alpha   90.00
_cell.angle_beta   90.00
_cell.angle_gamma   90.00
#
_symmetry.space_group_name_H-M   'P 1'
#
loop_
_entity.id
_entity.type
_entity.pdbx_description
1 polymer ?
#
loop_
_entity_poly.entity_id
_entity_poly.type
_entity_poly.pdbx_seq_one_letter_code
_entity_poly.pdbx_strand_id
1 'polypeptide(L)'
;MKLLLFLTLCMTLVFVAAEPSFVEDEYLEDAEENDARHHLRRCQKNEDCKAGECCRLYWYWFWKRRCFKQRTENQTCLLKTSSGNCHNGCADGLECVKCGDPDFRHHNRGKCIRPLPPTEEPGSGDIDD
;
A
#
# COMPACT_ATOMS: atom_id res chain seq x y z
N MET A 1 -21.18 27.63 41.52
CA MET A 1 -21.32 28.51 40.34
C MET A 1 -20.02 29.21 39.93
N LYS A 2 -19.19 29.73 40.87
CA LYS A 2 -17.92 30.41 40.55
C LYS A 2 -16.87 29.53 39.85
N LEU A 3 -16.81 28.24 40.19
CA LEU A 3 -15.86 27.28 39.58
C LEU A 3 -16.19 26.99 38.11
N LEU A 4 -17.49 26.87 37.77
CA LEU A 4 -17.95 26.62 36.41
C LEU A 4 -17.65 27.81 35.50
N LEU A 5 -17.82 29.03 36.00
CA LEU A 5 -17.46 30.25 35.26
C LEU A 5 -15.96 30.33 34.97
N PHE A 6 -15.12 29.89 35.90
CA PHE A 6 -13.67 29.84 35.71
C PHE A 6 -13.27 28.83 34.64
N LEU A 7 -13.89 27.64 34.65
CA LEU A 7 -13.62 26.59 33.65
C LEU A 7 -14.07 27.02 32.25
N THR A 8 -15.21 27.69 32.10
CA THR A 8 -15.64 28.21 30.79
C THR A 8 -14.75 29.33 30.28
N LEU A 9 -14.20 30.16 31.18
CA LEU A 9 -13.26 31.23 30.82
C LEU A 9 -11.91 30.65 30.35
N CYS A 10 -11.42 29.59 31.01
CA CYS A 10 -10.18 28.92 30.58
C CYS A 10 -10.32 28.25 29.21
N MET A 11 -11.45 27.58 28.95
CA MET A 11 -11.66 26.90 27.66
C MET A 11 -11.80 27.89 26.50
N THR A 12 -12.44 29.04 26.71
CA THR A 12 -12.56 30.08 25.67
C THR A 12 -11.23 30.74 25.32
N LEU A 13 -10.33 30.92 26.29
CA LEU A 13 -8.96 31.42 26.06
C LEU A 13 -8.11 30.46 25.20
N VAL A 14 -8.25 29.15 25.38
CA VAL A 14 -7.53 28.14 24.57
C VAL A 14 -7.98 28.17 23.11
N PHE A 15 -9.26 28.43 22.84
CA PHE A 15 -9.79 28.52 21.48
C PHE A 15 -9.37 29.81 20.75
N VAL A 16 -9.15 30.92 21.46
CA VAL A 16 -8.71 32.20 20.86
C VAL A 16 -7.19 32.24 20.62
N ALA A 17 -6.38 31.54 21.43
CA ALA A 17 -4.94 31.40 21.18
C ALA A 17 -4.61 30.40 20.04
N ALA A 18 -5.61 29.67 19.54
CA ALA A 18 -5.47 28.68 18.49
C ALA A 18 -5.92 29.23 17.12
N GLU A 19 -5.63 30.49 16.82
CA GLU A 19 -5.65 30.95 15.44
C GLU A 19 -4.51 30.24 14.68
N PRO A 20 -4.80 29.51 13.57
CA PRO A 20 -3.75 28.97 12.74
C PRO A 20 -3.13 30.16 12.00
N SER A 21 -1.96 30.60 12.44
CA SER A 21 -1.09 31.45 11.63
C SER A 21 -0.73 30.66 10.37
N PHE A 22 -1.48 30.94 9.30
CA PHE A 22 -1.16 30.53 7.94
C PHE A 22 0.12 31.25 7.54
N VAL A 23 1.25 30.58 7.75
CA VAL A 23 2.54 30.94 7.17
C VAL A 23 2.78 29.95 6.04
N GLU A 24 2.43 30.35 4.82
CA GLU A 24 3.03 29.80 3.61
C GLU A 24 4.46 30.34 3.55
N ASP A 25 5.42 29.55 4.02
CA ASP A 25 6.81 29.71 3.61
C ASP A 25 7.21 28.48 2.79
N GLU A 26 7.37 28.77 1.50
CA GLU A 26 7.85 27.94 0.41
C GLU A 26 9.35 27.59 0.60
N TYR A 27 9.82 26.57 -0.13
CA TYR A 27 11.23 26.18 -0.39
C TYR A 27 12.03 25.39 0.69
N LEU A 28 12.21 24.08 0.48
CA LEU A 28 13.31 23.52 -0.34
C LEU A 28 13.28 21.98 -0.39
N GLU A 29 13.87 21.49 -1.48
CA GLU A 29 13.86 20.15 -2.06
C GLU A 29 14.50 19.03 -1.22
N ASP A 30 14.12 17.81 -1.62
CA ASP A 30 14.91 16.58 -1.55
C ASP A 30 15.17 15.94 -0.18
N ALA A 31 14.13 15.27 0.31
CA ALA A 31 14.25 13.90 0.82
C ALA A 31 12.87 13.22 0.85
N GLU A 32 12.29 12.93 -0.32
CA GLU A 32 11.11 12.05 -0.42
C GLU A 32 11.53 10.57 -0.23
N GLU A 33 12.21 10.30 0.88
CA GLU A 33 12.42 8.96 1.38
C GLU A 33 12.14 9.02 2.88
N ASN A 34 11.22 8.16 3.33
CA ASN A 34 11.10 7.71 4.72
C ASN A 34 10.06 8.36 5.65
N ASP A 35 8.81 8.59 5.19
CA ASP A 35 7.67 8.24 6.06
C ASP A 35 6.31 7.96 5.35
N ALA A 36 6.27 6.96 4.47
CA ALA A 36 5.02 6.54 3.83
C ALA A 36 4.01 5.83 4.77
N ARG A 37 4.33 5.62 6.06
CA ARG A 37 3.48 4.83 6.97
C ARG A 37 2.32 5.64 7.57
N HIS A 38 2.42 6.96 7.64
CA HIS A 38 1.45 7.79 8.37
C HIS A 38 0.32 8.39 7.52
N HIS A 39 0.42 8.38 6.19
CA HIS A 39 -0.58 8.99 5.28
C HIS A 39 -1.29 8.01 4.34
N LEU A 40 -1.32 6.71 4.66
CA LEU A 40 -2.04 5.75 3.81
C LEU A 40 -3.53 6.14 3.71
N ARG A 41 -4.07 6.19 2.49
CA ARG A 41 -5.47 6.58 2.22
C ARG A 41 -6.43 5.56 2.84
N ARG A 42 -7.57 6.01 3.37
CA ARG A 42 -8.63 5.11 3.89
C ARG A 42 -9.32 4.41 2.71
N CYS A 43 -9.70 3.16 2.91
CA CYS A 43 -10.46 2.37 1.95
C CYS A 43 -11.45 1.48 2.69
N GLN A 44 -12.52 1.07 2.02
CA GLN A 44 -13.41 0.02 2.50
C GLN A 44 -13.29 -1.24 1.66
N LYS A 45 -12.97 -1.10 0.36
CA LYS A 45 -12.74 -2.18 -0.59
C LYS A 45 -11.52 -1.89 -1.47
N ASN A 46 -11.11 -2.86 -2.30
CA ASN A 46 -9.92 -2.71 -3.15
C ASN A 46 -10.13 -1.68 -4.26
N GLU A 47 -11.36 -1.54 -4.75
CA GLU A 47 -11.73 -0.62 -5.82
C GLU A 47 -11.61 0.86 -5.39
N ASP A 48 -11.57 1.12 -4.08
CA ASP A 48 -11.31 2.47 -3.55
C ASP A 48 -9.82 2.86 -3.72
N CYS A 49 -8.94 1.87 -3.92
CA CYS A 49 -7.49 2.05 -4.03
C CYS A 49 -7.05 2.32 -5.48
N LYS A 50 -5.87 2.93 -5.68
CA LYS A 50 -5.34 3.17 -7.03
C LYS A 50 -4.84 1.85 -7.62
N ALA A 51 -4.65 1.80 -8.95
CA ALA A 51 -3.99 0.67 -9.59
C ALA A 51 -2.63 0.38 -8.93
N GLY A 52 -2.34 -0.89 -8.65
CA GLY A 52 -1.14 -1.29 -7.90
C GLY A 52 -1.20 -1.01 -6.39
N GLU A 53 -2.37 -0.73 -5.84
CA GLU A 53 -2.61 -0.66 -4.40
C GLU A 53 -3.68 -1.69 -3.98
N CYS A 54 -3.62 -2.14 -2.72
CA CYS A 54 -4.63 -3.03 -2.15
C CYS A 54 -5.17 -2.52 -0.80
N CYS A 55 -6.43 -2.82 -0.51
CA CYS A 55 -7.10 -2.36 0.70
C CYS A 55 -6.96 -3.38 1.85
N ARG A 56 -6.14 -3.06 2.84
CA ARG A 56 -5.78 -3.96 3.95
C ARG A 56 -6.08 -3.34 5.31
N LEU A 57 -6.35 -4.21 6.29
CA LEU A 57 -6.43 -3.87 7.70
C LEU A 57 -5.10 -3.30 8.24
N TYR A 58 -5.18 -2.16 8.90
CA TYR A 58 -4.05 -1.58 9.59
C TYR A 58 -3.80 -2.37 10.88
N TRP A 59 -2.60 -2.94 11.01
CA TRP A 59 -2.24 -3.93 12.04
C TRP A 59 -2.56 -3.54 13.49
N TYR A 60 -2.50 -2.25 13.82
CA TYR A 60 -2.79 -1.75 15.17
C TYR A 60 -4.29 -1.50 15.41
N TRP A 61 -5.09 -1.27 14.34
CA TRP A 61 -6.51 -0.88 14.42
C TRP A 61 -7.32 -1.74 13.44
N PHE A 62 -7.90 -2.85 13.94
CA PHE A 62 -8.65 -3.82 13.14
C PHE A 62 -9.92 -3.28 12.46
N TRP A 63 -10.38 -2.08 12.81
CA TRP A 63 -11.48 -1.38 12.13
C TRP A 63 -11.01 -0.37 11.07
N LYS A 64 -9.71 -0.06 11.01
CA LYS A 64 -9.18 0.88 10.02
C LYS A 64 -8.54 0.11 8.88
N ARG A 65 -9.11 0.26 7.69
CA ARG A 65 -8.53 -0.23 6.44
C ARG A 65 -7.86 0.92 5.68
N ARG A 66 -6.70 0.64 5.09
CA ARG A 66 -5.91 1.60 4.33
C ARG A 66 -5.42 0.98 3.02
N CYS A 67 -5.20 1.80 2.01
CA CYS A 67 -4.56 1.38 0.76
C CYS A 67 -3.06 1.22 0.98
N PHE A 68 -2.50 0.08 0.58
CA PHE A 68 -1.07 -0.20 0.61
C PHE A 68 -0.58 -0.46 -0.81
N LYS A 69 0.58 0.09 -1.16
CA LYS A 69 1.24 -0.21 -2.44
C LYS A 69 1.58 -1.71 -2.52
N GLN A 70 1.26 -2.32 -3.65
CA GLN A 70 1.69 -3.67 -4.02
C GLN A 70 3.11 -3.63 -4.61
N ARG A 71 3.68 -4.82 -4.83
CA ARG A 71 5.03 -4.99 -5.35
C ARG A 71 5.08 -4.71 -6.85
N THR A 72 6.07 -3.94 -7.26
CA THR A 72 6.35 -3.63 -8.67
C THR A 72 7.26 -4.70 -9.29
N GLU A 73 7.50 -4.59 -10.60
CA GLU A 73 8.37 -5.50 -11.33
C GLU A 73 9.74 -5.67 -10.66
N ASN A 74 10.26 -6.90 -10.68
CA ASN A 74 11.50 -7.36 -10.05
C ASN A 74 11.58 -7.29 -8.52
N GLN A 75 10.54 -6.81 -7.84
CA GLN A 75 10.50 -6.82 -6.38
C GLN A 75 10.15 -8.20 -5.82
N THR A 76 10.68 -8.49 -4.63
CA THR A 76 10.36 -9.71 -3.88
C THR A 76 8.89 -9.72 -3.48
N CYS A 77 8.21 -10.81 -3.80
CA CYS A 77 6.80 -11.03 -3.49
C CYS A 77 6.59 -12.30 -2.67
N LEU A 78 5.39 -12.45 -2.11
CA LEU A 78 4.93 -13.64 -1.44
C LEU A 78 4.07 -14.48 -2.41
N LEU A 79 4.42 -15.74 -2.61
CA LEU A 79 3.74 -16.66 -3.54
C LEU A 79 2.26 -16.88 -3.20
N LYS A 80 1.91 -16.77 -1.91
CA LYS A 80 0.52 -16.87 -1.43
C LYS A 80 0.18 -15.65 -0.60
N THR A 81 -0.65 -14.78 -1.15
CA THR A 81 -1.20 -13.62 -0.45
C THR A 81 -2.63 -13.85 0.03
N SER A 82 -2.99 -13.17 1.11
CA SER A 82 -4.34 -13.02 1.65
C SER A 82 -4.69 -11.55 1.79
N SER A 83 -5.94 -11.24 2.13
CA SER A 83 -6.39 -9.87 2.41
C SER A 83 -5.54 -9.16 3.49
N GLY A 84 -5.00 -9.94 4.44
CA GLY A 84 -4.15 -9.45 5.52
C GLY A 84 -2.70 -9.17 5.13
N ASN A 85 -2.25 -9.51 3.92
CA ASN A 85 -0.87 -9.28 3.48
C ASN A 85 -0.73 -8.97 1.98
N CYS A 86 -1.81 -8.51 1.33
CA CYS A 86 -1.88 -8.23 -0.10
C CYS A 86 -0.78 -7.29 -0.63
N HIS A 87 -0.22 -6.40 0.21
CA HIS A 87 0.91 -5.53 -0.11
C HIS A 87 2.22 -6.29 -0.41
N ASN A 88 2.28 -7.58 -0.08
CA ASN A 88 3.39 -8.47 -0.48
C ASN A 88 3.11 -9.19 -1.81
N GLY A 89 1.94 -9.02 -2.39
CA GLY A 89 1.60 -9.50 -3.74
C GLY A 89 2.07 -8.51 -4.80
N CYS A 90 2.11 -8.99 -6.04
CA CYS A 90 2.43 -8.17 -7.19
C CYS A 90 1.25 -7.27 -7.58
N ALA A 91 1.56 -6.12 -8.17
CA ALA A 91 0.57 -5.25 -8.78
C ALA A 91 -0.14 -5.93 -9.96
N ASP A 92 -1.26 -5.35 -10.40
CA ASP A 92 -2.05 -5.87 -11.52
C ASP A 92 -1.19 -6.04 -12.78
N GLY A 93 -1.35 -7.18 -13.47
CA GLY A 93 -0.57 -7.51 -14.66
C GLY A 93 0.85 -8.06 -14.39
N LEU A 94 1.20 -8.30 -13.14
CA LEU A 94 2.44 -8.97 -12.74
C LEU A 94 2.13 -10.27 -12.00
N GLU A 95 2.98 -11.27 -12.17
CA GLU A 95 2.88 -12.56 -11.50
C GLU A 95 4.08 -12.81 -10.58
N CYS A 96 3.82 -13.40 -9.41
CA CYS A 96 4.86 -13.76 -8.46
C CYS A 96 5.46 -15.12 -8.82
N VAL A 97 6.65 -15.12 -9.43
CA VAL A 97 7.33 -16.34 -9.86
C VAL A 97 8.42 -16.72 -8.87
N LYS A 98 8.45 -18.00 -8.50
CA LYS A 98 9.46 -18.54 -7.59
C LYS A 98 10.84 -18.49 -8.25
N CYS A 99 11.78 -17.77 -7.67
CA CYS A 99 13.17 -17.83 -8.11
C CYS A 99 13.78 -19.15 -7.64
N GLY A 100 14.37 -19.90 -8.57
CA GLY A 100 14.96 -21.22 -8.34
C GLY A 100 16.29 -21.20 -7.59
N ASP A 101 16.43 -20.35 -6.59
CA ASP A 101 17.66 -20.23 -5.83
C ASP A 101 17.58 -21.13 -4.58
N PRO A 102 18.34 -22.24 -4.52
CA PRO A 102 18.19 -23.29 -3.52
C PRO A 102 18.56 -22.86 -2.09
N ASP A 103 19.22 -21.70 -1.93
CA ASP A 103 19.79 -21.26 -0.65
C ASP A 103 18.85 -20.39 0.20
N PHE A 104 17.68 -20.00 -0.30
CA PHE A 104 16.77 -19.15 0.46
C PHE A 104 15.82 -19.97 1.34
N ARG A 105 15.98 -19.83 2.66
CA ARG A 105 15.12 -20.29 3.78
C ARG A 105 13.65 -19.79 3.74
N HIS A 106 13.17 -19.36 2.57
CA HIS A 106 11.90 -18.69 2.36
C HIS A 106 11.15 -19.31 1.18
N HIS A 107 10.67 -20.55 1.37
CA HIS A 107 9.92 -21.32 0.36
C HIS A 107 8.68 -20.62 -0.21
N ASN A 108 8.22 -19.52 0.42
CA ASN A 108 7.04 -18.77 0.04
C ASN A 108 7.36 -17.44 -0.68
N ARG A 109 8.61 -17.19 -1.09
CA ARG A 109 8.99 -15.94 -1.77
C ARG A 109 9.29 -16.17 -3.26
N GLY A 110 9.03 -15.13 -4.04
CA GLY A 110 9.32 -15.06 -5.47
C GLY A 110 9.68 -13.63 -5.90
N LYS A 111 9.66 -13.37 -7.20
CA LYS A 111 9.77 -12.03 -7.79
C LYS A 111 8.58 -11.73 -8.68
N CYS A 112 8.15 -10.47 -8.70
CA CYS A 112 7.13 -10.01 -9.62
C CYS A 112 7.70 -9.85 -11.02
N ILE A 113 7.14 -10.58 -11.98
CA ILE A 113 7.53 -10.48 -13.39
C ILE A 113 6.29 -10.21 -14.24
N ARG A 114 6.48 -9.55 -15.39
CA ARG A 114 5.43 -9.46 -16.39
C ARG A 114 5.30 -10.84 -17.05
N PRO A 115 4.10 -11.45 -17.08
CA PRO A 115 3.90 -12.70 -17.80
C PRO A 115 4.24 -12.49 -19.28
N LEU A 116 4.98 -13.43 -19.86
CA LEU A 116 5.23 -13.43 -21.30
C LEU A 116 3.89 -13.60 -22.03
N PRO A 117 3.67 -12.93 -23.17
CA PRO A 117 2.49 -13.20 -23.98
C PRO A 117 2.44 -14.69 -24.32
N PRO A 118 1.25 -15.32 -24.32
CA PRO A 118 1.14 -16.73 -24.67
C PRO A 118 1.70 -16.91 -26.08
N THR A 119 2.81 -17.65 -26.19
CA THR A 119 3.27 -18.18 -27.47
C THR A 119 2.24 -19.21 -27.89
N GLU A 120 1.37 -18.85 -28.84
CA GLU A 120 0.62 -19.83 -29.61
C GLU A 120 1.67 -20.70 -30.33
N GLU A 121 1.87 -21.94 -29.85
CA GLU A 121 2.62 -22.92 -30.62
C GLU A 121 1.83 -23.16 -31.92
N PRO A 122 2.45 -23.05 -33.11
CA PRO A 122 1.78 -23.38 -34.36
C PRO A 122 1.38 -24.84 -34.27
N GLY A 123 0.07 -25.11 -34.32
CA GLY A 123 -0.45 -26.47 -34.35
C GLY A 123 0.23 -27.24 -35.48
N SER A 124 0.95 -28.29 -35.11
CA SER A 124 1.47 -29.29 -36.04
C SER A 124 0.27 -29.92 -36.72
N GLY A 125 -0.12 -29.35 -37.86
CA GLY A 125 -1.08 -29.96 -38.76
C GLY A 125 -0.40 -31.16 -39.37
N ASP A 126 -0.61 -32.33 -38.76
CA ASP A 126 -0.35 -33.61 -39.39
C ASP A 126 -1.27 -33.68 -40.63
N ILE A 127 -0.68 -33.48 -41.80
CA ILE A 127 -1.30 -33.76 -43.09
C ILE A 127 -1.12 -35.26 -43.31
N ASP A 128 -2.20 -36.01 -43.10
CA ASP A 128 -2.30 -37.40 -43.52
C ASP A 128 -2.31 -37.45 -45.06
N ASP A 129 -1.38 -38.23 -45.63
CA ASP A 129 -1.27 -38.60 -47.06
C ASP A 129 -2.05 -39.90 -47.31
#